data_AF-A0A918UJF9-F1
#
_entry.id   AF-A0A918UJF9-F1
#
_cell.length_a   1.000
_cell.length_b   1.000
_cell.length_c   1.000
_cell.angle_alpha   90.00
_cell.angle_beta   90.00
_cell.angle_gamma   90.00
#
_symmetry.space_group_name_H-M   'P 1'
#
loop_
_entity.id
_entity.type
_entity.pdbx_description
1 polymer ?
#
loop_
_entity_poly.entity_id
_entity_poly.type
_entity_poly.pdbx_seq_one_letter_code
_entity_poly.pdbx_strand_id
1 'polypeptide(L)'
;MNYILPLEEKQLSMHCSANMGDKGDTAIFFGLSGTGKTTLSADPKRVLIGDDEHGWSNNGIYNFEGGCYAKAINLDPEKEPQIWNAIKFGAIVENTIFHPGTSIINYKDNSLTENTRTAYPISHIPNSIDPPLGTLPQTVFFLTADAFGVLPPISKLNPSQAMYHFISGYTAKVAGTEMGIKEPQVTFSACFGEAFLPLNPTVYAALLGKLMKQHQVDVWLINTGWTGGSYGTGKRIPLAYTRAMVNAALEGKMNNVSFEKHPIFKIQIPSYCPGVPSELLNPKNTWENPGNYDQTAAQLARAFQENFAKYTEEAPPEIMDGGPSLDF
;
A
#
# COMPACT_ATOMS: atom_id res chain seq x y z
N MET A 1 -7.85 12.41 15.16
CA MET A 1 -8.42 12.29 13.80
C MET A 1 -9.26 11.03 13.63
N ASN A 2 -8.71 9.82 13.81
CA ASN A 2 -9.43 8.56 13.59
C ASN A 2 -10.70 8.34 14.45
N TYR A 3 -10.88 9.04 15.57
CA TYR A 3 -12.14 8.98 16.34
C TYR A 3 -13.20 9.98 15.83
N ILE A 4 -12.82 11.27 15.81
CA ILE A 4 -13.73 12.39 15.54
C ILE A 4 -14.25 12.35 14.10
N LEU A 5 -13.35 12.16 13.11
CA LEU A 5 -13.74 12.24 11.70
C LEU A 5 -14.78 11.18 11.29
N PRO A 6 -14.61 9.88 11.61
CA PRO A 6 -15.63 8.90 11.28
C PRO A 6 -16.92 9.06 12.09
N LEU A 7 -16.80 9.38 13.38
CA LEU A 7 -17.95 9.35 14.29
C LEU A 7 -18.82 10.60 14.18
N GLU A 8 -18.21 11.78 14.18
CA GLU A 8 -18.90 13.07 14.25
C GLU A 8 -19.07 13.68 12.85
N GLU A 9 -18.02 13.67 12.03
CA GLU A 9 -18.01 14.33 10.71
C GLU A 9 -18.42 13.42 9.55
N LYS A 10 -18.53 12.10 9.80
CA LYS A 10 -18.80 11.07 8.78
C LYS A 10 -17.81 11.10 7.61
N GLN A 11 -16.56 11.45 7.90
CA GLN A 11 -15.45 11.47 6.95
C GLN A 11 -14.51 10.28 7.22
N LEU A 12 -13.92 9.74 6.16
CA LEU A 12 -12.97 8.65 6.30
C LEU A 12 -11.60 9.21 6.69
N SER A 13 -11.10 8.81 7.86
CA SER A 13 -9.72 9.07 8.29
C SER A 13 -8.84 7.90 7.82
N MET A 14 -7.69 8.21 7.22
CA MET A 14 -6.91 7.25 6.43
C MET A 14 -5.42 7.32 6.80
N HIS A 15 -4.82 6.13 7.00
CA HIS A 15 -3.37 5.97 7.08
C HIS A 15 -2.85 5.59 5.68
N CYS A 16 -2.56 6.62 4.89
CA CYS A 16 -2.18 6.52 3.48
C CYS A 16 -1.35 7.73 3.05
N SER A 17 -0.50 7.55 2.03
CA SER A 17 0.02 8.68 1.25
C SER A 17 -0.97 9.06 0.14
N ALA A 18 -0.90 10.29 -0.34
CA ALA A 18 -1.70 10.72 -1.49
C ALA A 18 -0.95 11.70 -2.41
N ASN A 19 -1.29 11.64 -3.71
CA ASN A 19 -0.77 12.56 -4.71
C ASN A 19 -1.84 12.89 -5.77
N MET A 20 -1.58 13.90 -6.58
CA MET A 20 -2.49 14.38 -7.60
C MET A 20 -1.76 14.58 -8.94
N GLY A 21 -2.40 14.17 -10.03
CA GLY A 21 -1.89 14.41 -11.39
C GLY A 21 -2.25 15.81 -11.90
N ASP A 22 -1.65 16.21 -13.02
CA ASP A 22 -1.88 17.52 -13.64
C ASP A 22 -3.35 17.80 -14.03
N LYS A 23 -4.15 16.73 -14.21
CA LYS A 23 -5.58 16.84 -14.52
C LYS A 23 -6.46 16.98 -13.26
N GLY A 24 -5.84 17.04 -12.08
CA GLY A 24 -6.54 17.01 -10.81
C GLY A 24 -7.06 15.62 -10.46
N ASP A 25 -6.54 14.55 -11.06
CA ASP A 25 -6.85 13.17 -10.69
C ASP A 25 -6.10 12.81 -9.40
N THR A 26 -6.81 12.65 -8.29
CA THR A 26 -6.20 12.32 -7.00
C THR A 26 -6.09 10.80 -6.82
N ALA A 27 -4.98 10.34 -6.24
CA ALA A 27 -4.73 8.95 -5.92
C ALA A 27 -4.30 8.75 -4.46
N ILE A 28 -4.79 7.67 -3.86
CA ILE A 28 -4.53 7.30 -2.47
C ILE A 28 -3.75 5.98 -2.45
N PHE A 29 -2.76 5.86 -1.58
CA PHE A 29 -1.97 4.64 -1.40
C PHE A 29 -1.98 4.21 0.07
N PHE A 30 -2.78 3.19 0.40
CA PHE A 30 -2.74 2.54 1.69
C PHE A 30 -1.63 1.49 1.72
N GLY A 31 -1.07 1.25 2.90
CA GLY A 31 -0.05 0.25 3.08
C GLY A 31 0.66 0.40 4.42
N LEU A 32 1.23 -0.69 4.90
CA LEU A 32 2.07 -0.66 6.09
C LEU A 32 3.46 -0.10 5.78
N SER A 33 4.22 0.22 6.83
CA SER A 33 5.60 0.67 6.69
C SER A 33 6.41 -0.37 5.89
N GLY A 34 7.10 0.07 4.83
CA GLY A 34 7.95 -0.79 3.99
C GLY A 34 7.25 -1.45 2.80
N THR A 35 5.95 -1.22 2.59
CA THR A 35 5.22 -1.69 1.39
C THR A 35 5.29 -0.72 0.21
N GLY A 36 5.99 0.41 0.36
CA GLY A 36 6.27 1.34 -0.73
C GLY A 36 5.34 2.56 -0.84
N LYS A 37 4.52 2.88 0.19
CA LYS A 37 3.66 4.09 0.22
C LYS A 37 4.41 5.36 -0.21
N THR A 38 5.44 5.75 0.54
CA THR A 38 6.22 6.96 0.31
C THR A 38 6.93 6.93 -1.05
N THR A 39 7.52 5.78 -1.42
CA THR A 39 8.23 5.62 -2.70
C THR A 39 7.32 5.75 -3.92
N LEU A 40 6.08 5.25 -3.83
CA LEU A 40 5.12 5.28 -4.95
C LEU A 40 4.30 6.58 -5.01
N SER A 41 4.10 7.25 -3.88
CA SER A 41 3.44 8.57 -3.84
C SER A 41 4.36 9.71 -4.26
N ALA A 42 5.67 9.60 -3.98
CA ALA A 42 6.72 10.52 -4.45
C ALA A 42 7.05 10.31 -5.94
N ASP A 43 6.05 10.44 -6.81
CA ASP A 43 6.22 10.40 -8.26
C ASP A 43 6.62 11.79 -8.80
N PRO A 44 7.72 11.93 -9.57
CA PRO A 44 8.10 13.21 -10.18
C PRO A 44 7.03 13.86 -11.06
N LYS A 45 6.09 13.09 -11.62
CA LYS A 45 5.02 13.55 -12.50
C LYS A 45 3.73 13.93 -11.78
N ARG A 46 3.69 13.81 -10.45
CA ARG A 46 2.49 14.05 -9.65
C ARG A 46 2.86 14.95 -8.48
N VAL A 47 1.92 15.80 -8.07
CA VAL A 47 2.11 16.65 -6.90
C VAL A 47 1.77 15.89 -5.63
N LEU A 48 2.65 15.92 -4.64
CA LEU A 48 2.45 15.26 -3.36
C LEU A 48 1.43 16.05 -2.53
N ILE A 49 0.42 15.37 -2.00
CA ILE A 49 -0.54 15.94 -1.03
C ILE A 49 -0.03 15.71 0.40
N GLY A 50 0.45 14.49 0.67
CA GLY A 50 1.02 14.08 1.95
C GLY A 50 1.50 12.63 1.90
N ASP A 51 2.29 12.19 2.87
CA ASP A 51 2.92 10.87 2.86
C ASP A 51 2.32 9.84 3.83
N ASP A 52 1.53 10.22 4.84
CA ASP A 52 1.05 9.24 5.82
C ASP A 52 -0.40 9.41 6.32
N GLU A 53 -0.90 10.61 6.62
CA GLU A 53 -2.23 10.78 7.19
C GLU A 53 -3.17 11.73 6.42
N HIS A 54 -4.34 11.22 6.00
CA HIS A 54 -5.31 12.01 5.23
C HIS A 54 -6.76 11.79 5.66
N GLY A 55 -7.59 12.81 5.44
CA GLY A 55 -9.04 12.71 5.53
C GLY A 55 -9.68 12.70 4.15
N TRP A 56 -10.75 11.94 3.97
CA TRP A 56 -11.58 11.94 2.77
C TRP A 56 -13.01 12.35 3.12
N SER A 57 -13.36 13.55 2.66
CA SER A 57 -14.68 14.17 2.78
C SER A 57 -15.49 14.06 1.48
N ASN A 58 -16.72 14.55 1.47
CA ASN A 58 -17.52 14.63 0.24
C ASN A 58 -16.93 15.58 -0.82
N ASN A 59 -15.99 16.45 -0.46
CA ASN A 59 -15.43 17.48 -1.35
C ASN A 59 -14.03 17.12 -1.89
N GLY A 60 -13.41 16.06 -1.39
CA GLY A 60 -12.03 15.72 -1.71
C GLY A 60 -11.26 15.21 -0.50
N ILE A 61 -9.94 15.12 -0.65
CA ILE A 61 -9.03 14.70 0.41
C ILE A 61 -8.18 15.85 0.93
N TYR A 62 -7.68 15.71 2.14
CA TYR A 62 -6.80 16.70 2.75
C TYR A 62 -5.79 16.01 3.66
N ASN A 63 -4.56 16.53 3.66
CA ASN A 63 -3.51 16.08 4.55
C ASN A 63 -3.79 16.58 5.98
N PHE A 64 -3.50 15.77 7.00
CA PHE A 64 -3.53 16.22 8.39
C PHE A 64 -2.25 16.92 8.81
N GLU A 65 -1.16 16.67 8.08
CA GLU A 65 0.21 17.00 8.48
C GLU A 65 0.76 18.20 7.68
N GLY A 66 1.79 18.86 8.24
CA GLY A 66 2.55 19.92 7.57
C GLY A 66 3.94 19.50 7.10
N GLY A 67 4.24 18.21 7.17
CA GLY A 67 5.55 17.63 6.92
C GLY A 67 5.47 16.15 6.60
N CYS A 68 6.64 15.51 6.50
CA CYS A 68 6.79 14.09 6.26
C CYS A 68 7.76 13.50 7.28
N TYR A 69 7.54 12.24 7.67
CA TYR A 69 8.40 11.50 8.60
C TYR A 69 8.90 10.20 7.94
N ALA A 70 9.76 10.37 6.93
CA ALA A 70 10.22 9.30 6.06
C ALA A 70 11.28 8.40 6.72
N LYS A 71 11.31 7.12 6.32
CA LYS A 71 12.44 6.22 6.61
C LYS A 71 13.69 6.70 5.88
N ALA A 72 14.82 6.68 6.58
CA ALA A 72 16.11 7.10 6.06
C ALA A 72 17.05 5.91 5.73
N ILE A 73 16.79 4.72 6.26
CA ILE A 73 17.66 3.56 6.03
C ILE A 73 17.70 3.19 4.55
N ASN A 74 18.91 2.97 4.02
CA ASN A 74 19.18 2.65 2.62
C ASN A 74 18.64 3.66 1.61
N LEU A 75 18.40 4.92 2.02
CA LEU A 75 17.94 5.97 1.13
C LEU A 75 18.93 6.16 -0.03
N ASP A 76 18.39 6.20 -1.25
CA ASP A 76 19.15 6.17 -2.48
C ASP A 76 18.72 7.35 -3.37
N PRO A 77 19.64 8.26 -3.75
CA PRO A 77 19.30 9.46 -4.52
C PRO A 77 18.77 9.14 -5.92
N GLU A 78 19.12 7.97 -6.49
CA GLU A 78 18.62 7.56 -7.81
C GLU A 78 17.20 7.00 -7.73
N LYS A 79 16.87 6.30 -6.63
CA LYS A 79 15.56 5.66 -6.44
C LYS A 79 14.53 6.60 -5.82
N GLU A 80 14.97 7.46 -4.90
CA GLU A 80 14.13 8.33 -4.07
C GLU A 80 14.63 9.78 -4.06
N PRO A 81 14.80 10.43 -5.24
CA PRO A 81 15.42 11.76 -5.34
C PRO A 81 14.64 12.85 -4.59
N GLN A 82 13.31 12.77 -4.51
CA GLN A 82 12.51 13.77 -3.82
C GLN A 82 12.77 13.75 -2.30
N ILE A 83 12.77 12.57 -1.69
CA ILE A 83 13.06 12.40 -0.25
C ILE A 83 14.50 12.80 0.04
N TRP A 84 15.46 12.34 -0.79
CA TRP A 84 16.87 12.70 -0.65
C TRP A 84 17.08 14.22 -0.63
N ASN A 85 16.51 14.93 -1.59
CA ASN A 85 16.65 16.38 -1.71
C ASN A 85 15.89 17.17 -0.64
N ALA A 86 14.94 16.54 0.06
CA ALA A 86 14.22 17.16 1.17
C ALA A 86 15.05 17.20 2.46
N ILE A 87 16.10 16.39 2.57
CA ILE A 87 17.01 16.35 3.72
C ILE A 87 18.04 17.47 3.56
N LYS A 88 17.65 18.67 3.98
CA LYS A 88 18.46 19.91 3.99
C LYS A 88 18.20 20.69 5.27
N PHE A 89 18.83 21.85 5.45
CA PHE A 89 18.63 22.68 6.64
C PHE A 89 17.14 22.85 6.97
N GLY A 90 16.75 22.59 8.23
CA GLY A 90 15.36 22.53 8.68
C GLY A 90 14.80 21.10 8.80
N ALA A 91 15.41 20.12 8.14
CA ALA A 91 15.11 18.71 8.37
C ALA A 91 15.79 18.21 9.66
N ILE A 92 15.16 17.24 10.31
CA ILE A 92 15.69 16.50 11.44
C ILE A 92 16.01 15.10 10.95
N VAL A 93 17.15 14.55 11.37
CA VAL A 93 17.49 13.14 11.17
C VAL A 93 17.57 12.45 12.51
N GLU A 94 16.98 11.27 12.61
CA GLU A 94 16.75 10.56 13.86
C GLU A 94 17.36 9.16 13.77
N ASN A 95 18.20 8.83 14.76
CA ASN A 95 18.93 7.57 14.86
C ASN A 95 19.83 7.25 13.64
N THR A 96 20.17 8.25 12.82
CA THR A 96 21.14 8.13 11.73
C THR A 96 22.57 8.34 12.23
N ILE A 97 23.53 7.60 11.68
CA ILE A 97 24.96 7.79 11.94
C ILE A 97 25.59 8.58 10.79
N PHE A 98 26.52 9.47 11.10
CA PHE A 98 27.32 10.20 10.10
C PHE A 98 28.63 9.47 9.80
N HIS A 99 29.17 9.62 8.60
CA HIS A 99 30.52 9.14 8.31
C HIS A 99 31.55 9.86 9.22
N PRO A 100 32.50 9.12 9.84
CA PRO A 100 33.44 9.70 10.80
C PRO A 100 34.15 10.94 10.27
N GLY A 101 34.11 12.03 11.04
CA GLY A 101 34.75 13.30 10.68
C GLY A 101 34.01 14.13 9.63
N THR A 102 32.77 13.77 9.26
CA THR A 102 31.96 14.50 8.28
C THR A 102 30.56 14.80 8.81
N SER A 103 29.82 15.65 8.10
CA SER A 103 28.37 15.85 8.27
C SER A 103 27.54 15.07 7.24
N ILE A 104 28.15 14.08 6.57
CA ILE A 104 27.47 13.24 5.57
C ILE A 104 26.86 12.04 6.27
N ILE A 105 25.55 11.86 6.10
CA ILE A 105 24.80 10.75 6.71
C ILE A 105 25.21 9.43 6.04
N ASN A 106 25.52 8.42 6.84
CA ASN A 106 25.69 7.05 6.38
C ASN A 106 24.34 6.33 6.41
N TYR A 107 23.54 6.46 5.35
CA TYR A 107 22.21 5.84 5.26
C TYR A 107 22.22 4.30 5.30
N LYS A 108 23.38 3.65 5.20
CA LYS A 108 23.51 2.19 5.32
C LYS A 108 23.76 1.72 6.75
N ASP A 109 24.06 2.63 7.68
CA ASP A 109 24.34 2.29 9.06
C ASP A 109 23.04 2.05 9.83
N ASN A 110 22.82 0.81 10.26
CA ASN A 110 21.69 0.39 11.10
C ASN A 110 22.14 -0.03 12.51
N SER A 111 23.34 0.36 12.95
CA SER A 111 23.91 -0.08 14.24
C SER A 111 23.06 0.29 15.45
N LEU A 112 22.29 1.38 15.38
CA LEU A 112 21.29 1.76 16.39
C LEU A 112 19.95 1.08 16.13
N THR A 113 19.47 1.12 14.89
CA THR A 113 18.18 0.58 14.47
C THR A 113 18.07 0.55 12.95
N GLU A 114 17.25 -0.35 12.41
CA GLU A 114 16.81 -0.32 11.01
C GLU A 114 15.71 0.72 10.75
N ASN A 115 15.09 1.27 11.80
CA ASN A 115 14.06 2.31 11.67
C ASN A 115 14.66 3.72 11.81
N THR A 116 15.76 4.00 11.11
CA THR A 116 16.28 5.37 11.02
C THR A 116 15.30 6.24 10.23
N ARG A 117 15.17 7.51 10.64
CA ARG A 117 14.10 8.39 10.15
C ARG A 117 14.61 9.79 9.86
N THR A 118 13.83 10.53 9.08
CA THR A 118 14.00 11.96 8.91
C THR A 118 12.64 12.64 8.90
N ALA A 119 12.55 13.79 9.57
CA ALA A 119 11.39 14.66 9.55
C ALA A 119 11.72 15.94 8.78
N TYR A 120 10.88 16.35 7.85
CA TYR A 120 11.05 17.60 7.11
C TYR A 120 9.69 18.24 6.79
N PRO A 121 9.60 19.59 6.71
CA PRO A 121 8.37 20.24 6.31
C PRO A 121 8.04 19.90 4.85
N ILE A 122 6.75 19.84 4.51
CA ILE A 122 6.31 19.37 3.19
C ILE A 122 6.82 20.28 2.05
N SER A 123 7.09 21.55 2.36
CA SER A 123 7.71 22.53 1.46
C SER A 123 9.15 22.18 1.05
N HIS A 124 9.78 21.19 1.69
CA HIS A 124 11.07 20.67 1.23
C HIS A 124 10.95 19.81 -0.03
N ILE A 125 9.77 19.24 -0.31
CA ILE A 125 9.46 18.53 -1.54
C ILE A 125 9.06 19.56 -2.60
N PRO A 126 9.81 19.74 -3.70
CA PRO A 126 9.52 20.80 -4.69
C PRO A 126 8.14 20.70 -5.35
N ASN A 127 7.61 19.49 -5.51
CA ASN A 127 6.32 19.22 -6.13
C ASN A 127 5.24 18.89 -5.08
N SER A 128 5.25 19.51 -3.90
CA SER A 128 4.13 19.40 -2.96
C SER A 128 3.06 20.47 -3.21
N ILE A 129 1.81 20.17 -2.83
CA ILE A 129 0.68 21.10 -2.96
C ILE A 129 0.45 21.91 -1.69
N ASP A 130 0.18 23.21 -1.84
CA ASP A 130 -0.15 24.14 -0.77
C ASP A 130 -1.34 25.03 -1.19
N PRO A 131 -2.50 25.00 -0.49
CA PRO A 131 -2.79 24.17 0.68
C PRO A 131 -2.84 22.67 0.34
N PRO A 132 -2.59 21.75 1.30
CA PRO A 132 -2.46 20.32 1.03
C PRO A 132 -3.84 19.63 0.85
N LEU A 133 -4.56 20.06 -0.18
CA LEU A 133 -5.91 19.62 -0.55
C LEU A 133 -5.86 18.91 -1.90
N GLY A 134 -6.45 17.71 -1.95
CA GLY A 134 -6.70 16.96 -3.17
C GLY A 134 -8.18 16.99 -3.56
N THR A 135 -8.45 16.80 -4.84
CA THR A 135 -9.80 16.57 -5.35
C THR A 135 -10.35 15.20 -4.88
N LEU A 136 -11.57 14.87 -5.30
CA LEU A 136 -12.10 13.52 -5.12
C LEU A 136 -11.18 12.49 -5.79
N PRO A 137 -10.76 11.43 -5.08
CA PRO A 137 -9.85 10.44 -5.63
C PRO A 137 -10.55 9.62 -6.70
N GLN A 138 -9.83 9.34 -7.79
CA GLN A 138 -10.30 8.45 -8.85
C GLN A 138 -9.77 7.02 -8.65
N THR A 139 -8.64 6.89 -7.96
CA THR A 139 -7.94 5.62 -7.80
C THR A 139 -7.43 5.44 -6.36
N VAL A 140 -7.66 4.26 -5.79
CA VAL A 140 -7.11 3.85 -4.50
C VAL A 140 -6.24 2.61 -4.71
N PHE A 141 -5.04 2.62 -4.12
CA PHE A 141 -4.13 1.49 -4.12
C PHE A 141 -4.01 0.92 -2.71
N PHE A 142 -4.12 -0.40 -2.60
CA PHE A 142 -3.73 -1.17 -1.43
C PHE A 142 -2.39 -1.83 -1.70
N LEU A 143 -1.37 -1.41 -0.97
CA LEU A 143 -0.01 -1.94 -1.11
C LEU A 143 0.21 -3.05 -0.08
N THR A 144 0.48 -4.26 -0.57
CA THR A 144 0.83 -5.41 0.26
C THR A 144 2.20 -5.91 -0.15
N ALA A 145 3.04 -6.33 0.81
CA ALA A 145 4.28 -7.02 0.52
C ALA A 145 4.09 -8.51 0.80
N ASP A 146 3.49 -9.24 -0.15
CA ASP A 146 3.24 -10.67 -0.01
C ASP A 146 4.54 -11.45 -0.17
N ALA A 147 5.09 -11.95 0.94
CA ALA A 147 6.29 -12.78 0.95
C ALA A 147 6.03 -14.26 0.65
N PHE A 148 4.77 -14.66 0.46
CA PHE A 148 4.39 -16.00 0.06
C PHE A 148 4.28 -16.14 -1.47
N GLY A 149 4.27 -15.04 -2.22
CA GLY A 149 4.28 -15.06 -3.68
C GLY A 149 2.99 -15.58 -4.31
N VAL A 150 1.87 -15.40 -3.61
CA VAL A 150 0.54 -15.89 -3.97
C VAL A 150 -0.28 -14.83 -4.69
N LEU A 151 -0.25 -13.59 -4.18
CA LEU A 151 -1.07 -12.49 -4.69
C LEU A 151 -0.51 -11.98 -6.03
N PRO A 152 -1.39 -11.71 -7.02
CA PRO A 152 -0.99 -11.12 -8.29
C PRO A 152 -0.27 -9.77 -8.10
N PRO A 153 0.68 -9.40 -8.98
CA PRO A 153 1.35 -8.09 -8.93
C PRO A 153 0.38 -6.90 -8.91
N ILE A 154 -0.73 -7.01 -9.64
CA ILE A 154 -1.83 -6.04 -9.66
C ILE A 154 -3.16 -6.78 -9.78
N SER A 155 -4.17 -6.34 -9.04
CA SER A 155 -5.55 -6.85 -9.18
C SER A 155 -6.56 -5.74 -9.00
N LYS A 156 -7.64 -5.78 -9.79
CA LYS A 156 -8.79 -4.89 -9.60
C LYS A 156 -9.74 -5.50 -8.56
N LEU A 157 -10.15 -4.69 -7.59
CA LEU A 157 -11.08 -5.10 -6.53
C LEU A 157 -12.46 -4.52 -6.81
N ASN A 158 -13.50 -5.33 -6.61
CA ASN A 158 -14.86 -4.81 -6.47
C ASN A 158 -15.07 -4.19 -5.06
N PRO A 159 -16.21 -3.51 -4.80
CA PRO A 159 -16.44 -2.88 -3.49
C PRO A 159 -16.37 -3.82 -2.29
N SER A 160 -16.96 -5.02 -2.39
CA SER A 160 -16.91 -6.04 -1.33
C SER A 160 -15.47 -6.47 -1.03
N GLN A 161 -14.70 -6.79 -2.07
CA GLN A 161 -13.30 -7.17 -1.97
C GLN A 161 -12.46 -6.03 -1.41
N ALA A 162 -12.70 -4.80 -1.84
CA ALA A 162 -11.99 -3.63 -1.31
C ALA A 162 -12.23 -3.48 0.19
N MET A 163 -13.48 -3.56 0.66
CA MET A 163 -13.77 -3.49 2.10
C MET A 163 -13.14 -4.67 2.87
N TYR A 164 -13.21 -5.89 2.33
CA TYR A 164 -12.61 -7.08 2.95
C TYR A 164 -11.08 -6.95 3.08
N HIS A 165 -10.40 -6.60 1.99
CA HIS A 165 -8.95 -6.40 1.97
C HIS A 165 -8.52 -5.19 2.80
N PHE A 166 -9.36 -4.15 2.90
CA PHE A 166 -9.12 -3.00 3.76
C PHE A 166 -9.16 -3.38 5.24
N ILE A 167 -10.18 -4.11 5.69
CA ILE A 167 -10.26 -4.63 7.07
C ILE A 167 -9.15 -5.65 7.34
N SER A 168 -8.81 -6.46 6.35
CA SER A 168 -7.73 -7.45 6.49
C SER A 168 -6.37 -6.75 6.67
N GLY A 169 -6.09 -5.74 5.85
CA GLY A 169 -4.85 -4.97 5.90
C GLY A 169 -3.60 -5.85 5.85
N TYR A 170 -3.60 -6.81 4.93
CA TYR A 170 -2.60 -7.86 4.84
C TYR A 170 -1.25 -7.35 4.32
N THR A 171 -0.17 -7.77 4.98
CA THR A 171 1.21 -7.77 4.47
C THR A 171 1.94 -9.00 5.02
N ALA A 172 3.17 -9.25 4.56
CA ALA A 172 4.08 -10.15 5.25
C ALA A 172 5.28 -9.40 5.85
N LYS A 173 5.75 -9.90 6.99
CA LYS A 173 7.06 -9.56 7.55
C LYS A 173 8.08 -10.56 7.03
N VAL A 174 9.27 -10.10 6.67
CA VAL A 174 10.36 -10.97 6.18
C VAL A 174 11.55 -10.94 7.11
N ALA A 175 12.42 -11.94 6.97
CA ALA A 175 13.65 -12.00 7.74
C ALA A 175 14.55 -10.78 7.46
N GLY A 176 15.10 -10.17 8.52
CA GLY A 176 15.99 -9.01 8.42
C GLY A 176 15.31 -7.65 8.25
N THR A 177 13.99 -7.55 8.50
CA THR A 177 13.30 -6.25 8.66
C THR A 177 12.81 -6.01 10.08
N GLU A 178 12.79 -7.04 10.91
CA GLU A 178 12.50 -6.99 12.35
C GLU A 178 13.36 -8.02 13.10
N MET A 179 13.79 -7.67 14.31
CA MET A 179 14.61 -8.57 15.14
C MET A 179 13.89 -9.89 15.41
N GLY A 180 14.53 -11.01 15.07
CA GLY A 180 14.07 -12.37 15.43
C GLY A 180 13.25 -13.10 14.36
N ILE A 181 12.91 -12.46 13.24
CA ILE A 181 12.16 -13.11 12.15
C ILE A 181 13.14 -13.87 11.23
N LYS A 182 12.95 -15.19 11.09
CA LYS A 182 13.76 -16.06 10.22
C LYS A 182 13.03 -16.56 8.97
N GLU A 183 11.70 -16.65 9.05
CA GLU A 183 10.81 -17.06 7.97
C GLU A 183 9.70 -16.02 7.78
N PRO A 184 9.10 -15.90 6.59
CA PRO A 184 7.99 -14.99 6.36
C PRO A 184 6.84 -15.23 7.32
N GLN A 185 6.35 -14.16 7.93
CA GLN A 185 5.17 -14.20 8.79
C GLN A 185 4.06 -13.35 8.21
N VAL A 186 2.85 -13.94 8.15
CA VAL A 186 1.63 -13.21 7.83
C VAL A 186 1.42 -12.13 8.89
N THR A 187 1.07 -10.92 8.45
CA THR A 187 0.68 -9.82 9.33
C THR A 187 -0.57 -9.18 8.78
N PHE A 188 -1.58 -9.05 9.62
CA PHE A 188 -2.81 -8.33 9.33
C PHE A 188 -2.84 -7.10 10.24
N SER A 189 -3.07 -5.94 9.65
CA SER A 189 -3.27 -4.70 10.39
C SER A 189 -4.46 -3.98 9.80
N ALA A 190 -5.60 -4.09 10.46
CA ALA A 190 -6.85 -3.55 9.99
C ALA A 190 -6.75 -2.10 9.49
N CYS A 191 -7.41 -1.83 8.36
CA CYS A 191 -7.38 -0.54 7.66
C CYS A 191 -5.96 -0.06 7.29
N PHE A 192 -5.00 -1.00 7.22
CA PHE A 192 -3.57 -0.75 7.08
C PHE A 192 -2.98 0.14 8.19
N GLY A 193 -3.61 0.21 9.38
CA GLY A 193 -3.23 1.13 10.44
C GLY A 193 -3.85 0.80 11.81
N GLU A 194 -4.00 -0.48 12.14
CA GLU A 194 -4.74 -0.97 13.33
C GLU A 194 -4.30 -0.32 14.64
N ALA A 195 -3.00 -0.06 14.78
CA ALA A 195 -2.41 0.57 15.97
C ALA A 195 -2.98 1.97 16.28
N PHE A 196 -3.63 2.61 15.30
CA PHE A 196 -4.14 3.97 15.40
C PHE A 196 -5.67 4.04 15.37
N LEU A 197 -6.38 2.91 15.39
CA LEU A 197 -7.83 2.86 15.26
C LEU A 197 -8.52 2.81 16.64
N PRO A 198 -9.19 3.89 17.08
CA PRO A 198 -9.99 3.88 18.30
C PRO A 198 -11.40 3.28 18.12
N LEU A 199 -11.80 2.92 16.90
CA LEU A 199 -13.13 2.40 16.57
C LEU A 199 -12.98 1.03 15.91
N ASN A 200 -14.06 0.24 15.86
CA ASN A 200 -14.06 -1.04 15.14
C ASN A 200 -13.74 -0.80 13.64
N PRO A 201 -12.84 -1.61 13.02
CA PRO A 201 -12.49 -1.50 11.60
C PRO A 201 -13.66 -1.45 10.62
N THR A 202 -14.79 -2.08 10.96
CA THR A 202 -16.00 -2.07 10.12
C THR A 202 -16.57 -0.68 9.90
N VAL A 203 -16.36 0.25 10.84
CA VAL A 203 -16.79 1.66 10.71
C VAL A 203 -16.05 2.35 9.56
N TYR A 204 -14.72 2.19 9.52
CA TYR A 204 -13.89 2.79 8.46
C TYR A 204 -14.16 2.12 7.11
N ALA A 205 -14.31 0.79 7.09
CA ALA A 205 -14.62 0.05 5.87
C ALA A 205 -15.97 0.43 5.27
N ALA A 206 -17.00 0.64 6.10
CA ALA A 206 -18.31 1.11 5.64
C ALA A 206 -18.23 2.52 5.02
N LEU A 207 -17.44 3.43 5.61
CA LEU A 207 -17.19 4.76 5.05
C LEU A 207 -16.45 4.67 3.70
N LEU A 208 -15.41 3.84 3.62
CA LEU A 208 -14.70 3.58 2.37
C LEU A 208 -15.66 3.03 1.29
N GLY A 209 -16.43 2.00 1.61
CA GLY A 209 -17.40 1.41 0.67
C GLY A 209 -18.44 2.41 0.19
N LYS A 210 -18.94 3.28 1.07
CA LYS A 210 -19.85 4.38 0.71
C LYS A 210 -19.19 5.34 -0.27
N LEU A 211 -18.00 5.85 0.06
CA LEU A 211 -17.26 6.81 -0.78
C LEU A 211 -16.90 6.22 -2.14
N MET A 212 -16.46 4.97 -2.17
CA MET A 212 -16.16 4.25 -3.41
C MET A 212 -17.38 4.15 -4.33
N LYS A 213 -18.55 3.77 -3.79
CA LYS A 213 -19.80 3.66 -4.57
C LYS A 213 -20.27 5.03 -5.05
N GLN A 214 -20.20 6.05 -4.20
CA GLN A 214 -20.64 7.41 -4.50
C GLN A 214 -19.79 8.07 -5.59
N HIS A 215 -18.47 7.84 -5.57
CA HIS A 215 -17.52 8.50 -6.45
C HIS A 215 -16.96 7.62 -7.56
N GLN A 216 -17.43 6.38 -7.69
CA GLN A 216 -17.01 5.40 -8.71
C GLN A 216 -15.48 5.23 -8.76
N VAL A 217 -14.88 5.06 -7.59
CA VAL A 217 -13.43 4.99 -7.42
C VAL A 217 -12.93 3.58 -7.74
N ASP A 218 -11.91 3.50 -8.59
CA ASP A 218 -11.24 2.25 -8.90
C ASP A 218 -10.28 1.85 -7.77
N VAL A 219 -10.37 0.61 -7.27
CA VAL A 219 -9.48 0.10 -6.23
C VAL A 219 -8.59 -1.01 -6.77
N TRP A 220 -7.30 -0.87 -6.54
CA TRP A 220 -6.27 -1.78 -7.00
C TRP A 220 -5.49 -2.35 -5.81
N LEU A 221 -5.35 -3.68 -5.78
CA LEU A 221 -4.41 -4.37 -4.90
C LEU A 221 -3.08 -4.53 -5.63
N ILE A 222 -2.00 -4.02 -5.06
CA ILE A 222 -0.65 -4.08 -5.62
C ILE A 222 0.23 -4.93 -4.71
N ASN A 223 0.74 -6.04 -5.23
CA ASN A 223 1.76 -6.82 -4.56
C ASN A 223 3.14 -6.19 -4.85
N THR A 224 3.78 -5.68 -3.80
CA THR A 224 5.14 -5.11 -3.77
C THR A 224 6.16 -6.07 -3.14
N GLY A 225 5.70 -7.28 -2.82
CA GLY A 225 6.45 -8.39 -2.27
C GLY A 225 7.01 -9.28 -3.36
N TRP A 226 6.75 -10.58 -3.27
CA TRP A 226 7.42 -11.63 -4.04
C TRP A 226 6.53 -12.24 -5.11
N THR A 227 7.19 -12.86 -6.09
CA THR A 227 6.59 -13.70 -7.13
C THR A 227 7.56 -14.85 -7.47
N GLY A 228 7.07 -15.89 -8.13
CA GLY A 228 7.86 -17.08 -8.48
C GLY A 228 8.18 -18.02 -7.33
N GLY A 229 7.47 -17.88 -6.20
CA GLY A 229 7.68 -18.64 -4.97
C GLY A 229 7.64 -17.76 -3.73
N SER A 230 7.56 -18.39 -2.56
CA SER A 230 7.76 -17.71 -1.27
C SER A 230 9.17 -17.15 -1.14
N TYR A 231 9.36 -16.20 -0.22
CA TYR A 231 10.68 -15.68 0.17
C TYR A 231 11.69 -16.81 0.42
N GLY A 232 12.90 -16.65 -0.11
CA GLY A 232 13.93 -17.68 -0.13
C GLY A 232 14.00 -18.46 -1.45
N THR A 233 12.85 -18.64 -2.13
CA THR A 233 12.77 -19.28 -3.45
C THR A 233 12.41 -18.28 -4.54
N GLY A 234 11.35 -17.48 -4.32
CA GLY A 234 10.89 -16.46 -5.24
C GLY A 234 11.73 -15.19 -5.21
N LYS A 235 11.38 -14.24 -6.07
CA LYS A 235 12.06 -12.94 -6.18
C LYS A 235 11.10 -11.81 -5.88
N ARG A 236 11.61 -10.75 -5.25
CA ARG A 236 10.82 -9.54 -5.03
C ARG A 236 10.47 -8.91 -6.38
N ILE A 237 9.23 -8.46 -6.55
CA ILE A 237 8.76 -7.79 -7.75
C ILE A 237 9.59 -6.51 -7.95
N PRO A 238 10.25 -6.34 -9.11
CA PRO A 238 11.04 -5.14 -9.38
C PRO A 238 10.22 -3.86 -9.25
N LEU A 239 10.78 -2.85 -8.58
CA LEU A 239 10.12 -1.54 -8.40
C LEU A 239 9.71 -0.89 -9.73
N ALA A 240 10.48 -1.11 -10.80
CA ALA A 240 10.14 -0.62 -12.13
C ALA A 240 8.80 -1.18 -12.63
N TYR A 241 8.51 -2.47 -12.38
CA TYR A 241 7.22 -3.06 -12.72
C TYR A 241 6.11 -2.54 -11.81
N THR A 242 6.36 -2.37 -10.51
CA THR A 242 5.38 -1.74 -9.61
C THR A 242 5.00 -0.33 -10.06
N ARG A 243 5.98 0.51 -10.42
CA ARG A 243 5.74 1.84 -10.98
C ARG A 243 4.97 1.78 -12.31
N ALA A 244 5.28 0.82 -13.18
CA ALA A 244 4.56 0.62 -14.44
C ALA A 244 3.08 0.26 -14.21
N MET A 245 2.78 -0.62 -13.25
CA MET A 245 1.41 -1.00 -12.89
C MET A 245 0.61 0.17 -12.30
N VAL A 246 1.21 0.90 -11.35
CA VAL A 246 0.58 2.10 -10.76
C VAL A 246 0.30 3.14 -11.84
N ASN A 247 1.27 3.43 -12.70
CA ASN A 247 1.09 4.40 -13.78
C ASN A 247 0.05 3.95 -14.80
N ALA A 248 0.00 2.65 -15.15
CA ALA A 248 -1.03 2.13 -16.05
C ALA A 248 -2.44 2.31 -15.48
N ALA A 249 -2.62 2.09 -14.17
CA ALA A 249 -3.89 2.32 -13.49
C ALA A 249 -4.25 3.82 -13.43
N LEU A 250 -3.30 4.68 -13.04
CA LEU A 250 -3.50 6.13 -12.97
C LEU A 250 -3.80 6.78 -14.32
N GLU A 251 -3.16 6.32 -15.39
CA GLU A 251 -3.33 6.84 -16.74
C GLU A 251 -4.57 6.25 -17.46
N GLY A 252 -5.38 5.43 -16.77
CA GLY A 252 -6.57 4.79 -17.32
C GLY A 252 -6.29 3.72 -18.38
N LYS A 253 -5.02 3.28 -18.51
CA LYS A 253 -4.61 2.24 -19.48
C LYS A 253 -5.19 0.86 -19.13
N MET A 254 -5.65 0.68 -17.89
CA MET A 254 -6.27 -0.55 -17.42
C MET A 254 -7.79 -0.62 -17.65
N ASN A 255 -8.42 0.47 -18.15
CA ASN A 255 -9.88 0.57 -18.23
C ASN A 255 -10.52 -0.40 -19.22
N ASN A 256 -9.80 -0.81 -20.26
CA ASN A 256 -10.30 -1.66 -21.35
C ASN A 256 -9.59 -3.03 -21.42
N VAL A 257 -8.94 -3.45 -20.34
CA VAL A 257 -8.25 -4.74 -20.28
C VAL A 257 -9.23 -5.85 -19.87
N SER A 258 -9.07 -7.05 -20.41
CA SER A 258 -9.83 -8.22 -19.97
C SER A 258 -9.26 -8.78 -18.66
N PHE A 259 -10.14 -9.29 -17.80
CA PHE A 259 -9.74 -9.84 -16.51
C PHE A 259 -10.10 -11.32 -16.39
N GLU A 260 -9.22 -12.09 -15.78
CA GLU A 260 -9.53 -13.41 -15.24
C GLU A 260 -9.71 -13.32 -13.72
N LYS A 261 -10.49 -14.24 -13.14
CA LYS A 261 -10.67 -14.27 -11.68
C LYS A 261 -9.65 -15.20 -11.06
N HIS A 262 -8.98 -14.74 -10.02
CA HIS A 262 -8.15 -15.60 -9.18
C HIS A 262 -9.02 -16.73 -8.59
N PRO A 263 -8.62 -18.02 -8.67
CA PRO A 263 -9.47 -19.14 -8.28
C PRO A 263 -9.85 -19.13 -6.78
N ILE A 264 -8.92 -18.73 -5.91
CA ILE A 264 -9.12 -18.67 -4.44
C ILE A 264 -9.66 -17.31 -3.97
N PHE A 265 -8.90 -16.23 -4.23
CA PHE A 265 -9.22 -14.87 -3.75
C PHE A 265 -10.33 -14.18 -4.56
N LYS A 266 -10.73 -14.72 -5.72
CA LYS A 266 -11.76 -14.19 -6.63
C LYS A 266 -11.52 -12.75 -7.14
N ILE A 267 -10.38 -12.14 -6.80
CA ILE A 267 -9.91 -10.84 -7.31
C ILE A 267 -9.63 -10.89 -8.81
N GLN A 268 -9.72 -9.74 -9.48
CA GLN A 268 -9.57 -9.66 -10.93
C GLN A 268 -8.10 -9.45 -11.34
N ILE A 269 -7.54 -10.42 -12.06
CA ILE A 269 -6.19 -10.39 -12.61
C ILE A 269 -6.27 -9.87 -14.05
N PRO A 270 -5.57 -8.78 -14.41
CA PRO A 270 -5.59 -8.28 -15.78
C PRO A 270 -4.80 -9.21 -16.70
N SER A 271 -5.30 -9.42 -17.92
CA SER A 271 -4.60 -10.18 -18.97
C SER A 271 -3.35 -9.48 -19.51
N TYR A 272 -3.28 -8.15 -19.34
CA TYR A 272 -2.20 -7.31 -19.83
C TYR A 272 -2.00 -6.07 -18.96
N CYS A 273 -0.74 -5.65 -18.79
CA CYS A 273 -0.37 -4.38 -18.19
C CYS A 273 0.84 -3.80 -18.94
N PRO A 274 0.76 -2.59 -19.51
CA PRO A 274 1.89 -1.98 -20.20
C PRO A 274 3.15 -1.92 -19.34
N GLY A 275 4.29 -2.32 -19.91
CA GLY A 275 5.59 -2.29 -19.23
C GLY A 275 5.82 -3.43 -18.23
N VAL A 276 4.92 -4.43 -18.17
CA VAL A 276 5.05 -5.61 -17.31
C VAL A 276 4.89 -6.89 -18.15
N PRO A 277 5.80 -7.87 -18.04
CA PRO A 277 5.64 -9.17 -18.69
C PRO A 277 4.33 -9.85 -18.29
N SER A 278 3.52 -10.28 -19.27
CA SER A 278 2.20 -10.91 -19.01
C SER A 278 2.30 -12.17 -18.15
N GLU A 279 3.40 -12.92 -18.25
CA GLU A 279 3.67 -14.10 -17.42
C GLU A 279 3.73 -13.79 -15.92
N LEU A 280 4.11 -12.57 -15.53
CA LEU A 280 4.15 -12.16 -14.12
C LEU A 280 2.77 -11.84 -13.56
N LEU A 281 1.80 -11.46 -14.40
CA LEU A 281 0.48 -10.97 -13.95
C LEU A 281 -0.32 -12.07 -13.26
N ASN A 282 -0.22 -13.31 -13.74
CA ASN A 282 -0.75 -14.47 -13.02
C ASN A 282 0.39 -15.16 -12.27
N PRO A 283 0.43 -15.07 -10.93
CA PRO A 283 1.57 -15.56 -10.14
C PRO A 283 1.74 -17.07 -10.28
N LYS A 284 0.69 -17.86 -10.54
CA LYS A 284 0.82 -19.31 -10.75
C LYS A 284 1.78 -19.66 -11.90
N ASN A 285 1.84 -18.83 -12.93
CA ASN A 285 2.72 -19.04 -14.10
C ASN A 285 4.20 -18.80 -13.79
N THR A 286 4.50 -18.14 -12.68
CA THR A 286 5.88 -17.82 -12.27
C THR A 286 6.50 -18.90 -11.38
N TRP A 287 5.69 -19.81 -10.83
CA TRP A 287 6.15 -20.86 -9.96
C TRP A 287 6.63 -22.06 -10.78
N GLU A 288 7.80 -22.59 -10.43
CA GLU A 288 8.35 -23.79 -11.06
C GLU A 288 7.41 -25.00 -10.89
N ASN A 289 6.76 -25.12 -9.73
CA ASN A 289 5.74 -26.13 -9.47
C ASN A 289 4.38 -25.46 -9.15
N PRO A 290 3.41 -25.51 -10.08
CA PRO A 290 2.07 -24.97 -9.87
C PRO A 290 1.30 -25.59 -8.70
N GLY A 291 1.61 -26.83 -8.32
CA GLY A 291 1.01 -27.49 -7.15
C GLY A 291 1.47 -26.89 -5.83
N ASN A 292 2.73 -26.43 -5.75
CA ASN A 292 3.23 -25.71 -4.57
C ASN A 292 2.52 -24.36 -4.44
N TYR A 293 2.28 -23.67 -5.56
CA TYR A 293 1.49 -22.44 -5.57
C TYR A 293 0.08 -22.68 -5.00
N ASP A 294 -0.62 -23.73 -5.47
CA ASP A 294 -1.98 -24.03 -5.01
C ASP A 294 -2.03 -24.30 -3.49
N GLN A 295 -1.04 -25.03 -2.95
CA GLN A 295 -0.93 -25.29 -1.52
C GLN A 295 -0.68 -24.01 -0.71
N THR A 296 0.27 -23.18 -1.14
CA THR A 296 0.58 -21.90 -0.47
C THR A 296 -0.60 -20.93 -0.56
N ALA A 297 -1.29 -20.88 -1.71
CA ALA A 297 -2.46 -20.03 -1.89
C ALA A 297 -3.63 -20.43 -0.99
N ALA A 298 -3.86 -21.74 -0.82
CA ALA A 298 -4.86 -22.25 0.13
C ALA A 298 -4.49 -21.94 1.59
N GLN A 299 -3.21 -22.05 1.96
CA GLN A 299 -2.73 -21.68 3.29
C GLN A 299 -2.94 -20.19 3.58
N LEU A 300 -2.57 -19.31 2.63
CA LEU A 300 -2.77 -17.88 2.78
C LEU A 300 -4.26 -17.54 2.90
N ALA A 301 -5.12 -18.16 2.10
CA ALA A 301 -6.57 -17.95 2.18
C ALA A 301 -7.17 -18.36 3.53
N ARG A 302 -6.71 -19.47 4.13
CA ARG A 302 -7.08 -19.84 5.51
C ARG A 302 -6.67 -18.76 6.52
N ALA A 303 -5.44 -18.26 6.41
CA ALA A 303 -4.97 -17.19 7.29
C ALA A 303 -5.82 -15.91 7.17
N PHE A 304 -6.27 -15.56 5.96
CA PHE A 304 -7.22 -14.46 5.76
C PHE A 304 -8.57 -14.73 6.45
N GLN A 305 -9.15 -15.91 6.28
CA GLN A 305 -10.43 -16.28 6.91
C GLN A 305 -10.33 -16.32 8.45
N GLU A 306 -9.27 -16.92 8.99
CA GLU A 306 -8.98 -16.96 10.43
C GLU A 306 -8.82 -15.56 11.02
N ASN A 307 -8.06 -14.68 10.34
CA ASN A 307 -7.94 -13.29 10.77
C ASN A 307 -9.27 -12.53 10.65
N PHE A 308 -10.11 -12.83 9.66
CA PHE A 308 -11.37 -12.10 9.49
C PHE A 308 -12.45 -12.53 10.50
N ALA A 309 -12.33 -13.71 11.10
CA ALA A 309 -13.28 -14.24 12.09
C ALA A 309 -13.50 -13.30 13.29
N LYS A 310 -12.52 -12.46 13.68
CA LYS A 310 -12.69 -11.44 14.74
C LYS A 310 -13.65 -10.30 14.37
N TYR A 311 -14.04 -10.18 13.11
CA TYR A 311 -14.89 -9.09 12.62
C TYR A 311 -16.28 -9.57 12.17
N THR A 312 -16.57 -10.87 12.20
CA THR A 312 -17.80 -11.43 11.60
C THR A 312 -19.07 -11.03 12.34
N GLU A 313 -18.99 -10.65 13.62
CA GLU A 313 -20.16 -10.19 14.38
C GLU A 313 -20.63 -8.80 13.92
N GLU A 314 -19.71 -7.90 13.58
CA GLU A 314 -20.04 -6.54 13.15
C GLU A 314 -19.94 -6.31 11.63
N ALA A 315 -19.26 -7.19 10.88
CA ALA A 315 -19.10 -7.04 9.44
C ALA A 315 -20.39 -7.46 8.70
N PRO A 316 -20.99 -6.58 7.88
CA PRO A 316 -22.15 -6.95 7.08
C PRO A 316 -21.78 -7.99 6.01
N PRO A 317 -22.77 -8.80 5.53
CA PRO A 317 -22.55 -9.83 4.51
C PRO A 317 -21.81 -9.34 3.27
N GLU A 318 -22.10 -8.10 2.83
CA GLU A 318 -21.44 -7.49 1.67
C GLU A 318 -19.90 -7.45 1.82
N ILE A 319 -19.37 -7.24 3.03
CA ILE A 319 -17.92 -7.26 3.25
C ILE A 319 -17.42 -8.69 3.27
N MET A 320 -18.14 -9.61 3.93
CA MET A 320 -17.74 -11.02 4.04
C MET A 320 -17.67 -11.71 2.67
N ASP A 321 -18.56 -11.37 1.74
CA ASP A 321 -18.58 -11.86 0.36
C ASP A 321 -17.33 -11.46 -0.46
N GLY A 322 -16.57 -10.48 0.03
CA GLY A 322 -15.30 -10.04 -0.56
C GLY A 322 -14.10 -10.93 -0.25
N GLY A 323 -14.25 -11.91 0.65
CA GLY A 323 -13.15 -12.76 1.10
C GLY A 323 -12.78 -13.90 0.14
N PRO A 324 -11.64 -14.57 0.39
CA PRO A 324 -11.27 -15.77 -0.37
C PRO A 324 -12.24 -16.93 -0.04
N SER A 325 -12.46 -17.81 -1.02
CA SER A 325 -13.21 -19.05 -0.87
C SER A 325 -12.31 -20.24 -1.13
N LEU A 326 -12.38 -21.25 -0.26
CA LEU A 326 -11.65 -22.50 -0.36
C LEU A 326 -12.42 -23.59 -1.12
N ASP A 327 -13.57 -23.24 -1.69
CA ASP A 327 -14.38 -24.15 -2.48
C ASP A 327 -13.88 -24.11 -3.93
N PHE A 328 -13.02 -25.07 -4.28
CA PHE A 328 -12.47 -25.26 -5.63
C PHE A 328 -12.49 -26.73 -6.03
#